data_AF-A0A660LGJ9-F1
#
_entry.id   AF-A0A660LGJ9-F1
#
_cell.length_a   1.000
_cell.length_b   1.000
_cell.length_c   1.000
_cell.angle_alpha   90.00
_cell.angle_beta   90.00
_cell.angle_gamma   90.00
#
_symmetry.space_group_name_H-M   'P 1'
#
loop_
_entity.id
_entity.type
_entity.pdbx_description
1 polymer ?
#
loop_
_entity_poly.entity_id
_entity_poly.type
_entity_poly.pdbx_seq_one_letter_code
_entity_poly.pdbx_strand_id
1 'polypeptide(L)'
;MGAELLASPARLRSALAADPSLATARPDGVRTLLHMLADWPGHREGAPELAAILVAAGADVNARFGGPEHDETPLHWAASADDVALLDALVDLGADLEARGGTIADGTALEDAVGYEQWAAAARLLERGAVPAPWIEGRAAGHPSVLAWVSSYSG
;
A
#
# COMPACT_ATOMS: atom_id res chain seq x y z
N MET A 1 3.01 20.00 -6.87
CA MET A 1 3.13 20.31 -5.43
C MET A 1 3.51 19.08 -4.59
N GLY A 2 2.76 17.96 -4.67
CA GLY A 2 3.06 16.75 -3.87
C GLY A 2 4.42 16.09 -4.14
N ALA A 3 4.83 15.93 -5.39
CA ALA A 3 6.11 15.30 -5.74
C ALA A 3 7.35 16.02 -5.20
N GLU A 4 7.29 17.35 -5.07
CA GLU A 4 8.39 18.16 -4.53
C GLU A 4 8.49 18.06 -3.00
N LEU A 5 7.36 17.91 -2.31
CA LEU A 5 7.33 17.65 -0.87
C LEU A 5 8.04 16.34 -0.51
N LEU A 6 7.78 15.29 -1.29
CA LEU A 6 8.27 13.94 -1.06
C LEU A 6 9.70 13.72 -1.60
N ALA A 7 10.40 14.77 -2.05
CA ALA A 7 11.72 14.66 -2.66
C ALA A 7 12.81 14.17 -1.68
N SER A 8 12.68 14.46 -0.38
CA SER A 8 13.58 13.90 0.63
C SER A 8 12.97 13.94 2.03
N PRO A 9 13.43 13.09 2.95
CA PRO A 9 12.96 13.07 4.33
C PRO A 9 13.22 14.40 5.08
N ALA A 10 14.34 15.06 4.80
CA ALA A 10 14.68 16.36 5.40
C ALA A 10 13.71 17.46 4.93
N ARG A 11 13.41 17.48 3.63
CA ARG A 11 12.47 18.44 3.06
C ARG A 11 11.07 18.24 3.58
N LEU A 12 10.60 16.99 3.63
CA LEU A 12 9.28 16.65 4.17
C LEU A 12 9.14 17.11 5.62
N ARG A 13 10.13 16.80 6.48
CA ARG A 13 10.12 17.26 7.89
C ARG A 13 10.10 18.77 8.00
N SER A 14 10.90 19.48 7.21
CA SER A 14 10.90 20.94 7.22
C SER A 14 9.54 21.52 6.79
N ALA A 15 8.89 20.92 5.80
CA ALA A 15 7.58 21.35 5.33
C ALA A 15 6.50 21.10 6.39
N LEU A 16 6.47 19.91 7.00
CA LEU A 16 5.53 19.55 8.06
C LEU A 16 5.72 20.38 9.34
N ALA A 17 6.96 20.77 9.66
CA ALA A 17 7.23 21.68 10.77
C ALA A 17 6.68 23.08 10.52
N ALA A 18 6.67 23.55 9.27
CA ALA A 18 6.09 24.83 8.89
C ALA A 18 4.56 24.78 8.76
N ASP A 19 4.01 23.66 8.28
CA ASP A 19 2.58 23.42 8.13
C ASP A 19 2.25 21.93 8.38
N PRO A 20 1.81 21.57 9.59
CA PRO A 20 1.43 20.20 9.94
C PRO A 20 0.23 19.67 9.15
N SER A 21 -0.63 20.54 8.60
CA SER A 21 -1.82 20.11 7.85
C SER A 21 -1.46 19.39 6.55
N LEU A 22 -0.23 19.56 6.07
CA LEU A 22 0.31 18.87 4.90
C LEU A 22 0.30 17.35 5.07
N ALA A 23 0.38 16.81 6.30
CA ALA A 23 0.31 15.37 6.54
C ALA A 23 -1.00 14.75 6.04
N THR A 24 -2.11 15.48 6.18
CA THR A 24 -3.46 15.05 5.77
C THR A 24 -3.90 15.65 4.43
N ALA A 25 -3.04 16.44 3.78
CA ALA A 25 -3.39 17.13 2.55
C ALA A 25 -3.60 16.16 1.38
N ARG A 26 -4.44 16.59 0.43
CA ARG A 26 -4.64 15.92 -0.86
C ARG A 26 -4.19 16.84 -2.00
N PRO A 27 -2.93 16.74 -2.47
CA PRO A 27 -2.36 17.75 -3.38
C PRO A 27 -3.10 17.95 -4.71
N ASP A 28 -3.81 16.93 -5.18
CA ASP A 28 -4.64 16.95 -6.39
C ASP A 28 -6.14 16.80 -6.07
N GLY A 29 -6.51 16.95 -4.80
CA GLY A 29 -7.88 16.80 -4.31
C GLY A 29 -8.31 15.36 -4.04
N VAL A 30 -7.59 14.36 -4.55
CA VAL A 30 -8.00 12.94 -4.47
C VAL A 30 -6.99 12.05 -3.75
N ARG A 31 -5.69 12.21 -3.94
CA ARG A 31 -4.65 11.35 -3.34
C ARG A 31 -4.08 11.98 -2.09
N THR A 32 -3.92 11.20 -1.03
CA THR A 32 -3.05 11.61 0.10
C THR A 32 -1.58 11.50 -0.29
N LEU A 33 -0.69 12.09 0.51
CA LEU A 33 0.75 11.93 0.31
C LEU A 33 1.22 10.47 0.42
N LEU A 34 0.52 9.62 1.19
CA LEU A 34 0.82 8.18 1.26
C LEU A 34 0.50 7.45 -0.05
N HIS A 35 -0.62 7.78 -0.71
CA HIS A 35 -0.90 7.25 -2.06
C HIS A 35 0.18 7.66 -3.06
N MET A 36 0.64 8.92 -2.99
CA MET A 36 1.71 9.40 -3.88
C MET A 36 3.06 8.70 -3.69
N LEU A 37 3.32 8.07 -2.54
CA LEU A 37 4.52 7.24 -2.35
C LEU A 37 4.45 5.92 -3.13
N ALA A 38 3.23 5.41 -3.34
CA ALA A 38 2.94 4.19 -4.08
C ALA A 38 2.53 4.45 -5.54
N ASP A 39 2.65 5.70 -6.03
CA ASP A 39 2.26 6.07 -7.40
C ASP A 39 3.11 5.27 -8.41
N TRP A 40 2.49 4.79 -9.49
CA TRP A 40 3.19 3.99 -10.51
C TRP A 40 4.44 4.72 -11.02
N PRO A 41 5.61 4.06 -11.13
CA PRO A 41 5.83 2.60 -11.06
C PRO A 41 6.06 2.02 -9.64
N GLY A 42 5.82 2.78 -8.56
CA GLY A 42 6.17 2.37 -7.20
C GLY A 42 7.67 2.42 -6.94
N HIS A 43 8.13 1.69 -5.92
CA HIS A 43 9.54 1.51 -5.54
C HIS A 43 10.33 2.80 -5.33
N ARG A 44 9.65 3.85 -4.85
CA ARG A 44 10.30 5.13 -4.61
C ARG A 44 11.36 4.98 -3.53
N GLU A 45 12.57 5.43 -3.83
CA GLU A 45 13.65 5.45 -2.85
C GLU A 45 13.25 6.24 -1.60
N GLY A 46 13.46 5.64 -0.42
CA GLY A 46 13.10 6.26 0.86
C GLY A 46 11.60 6.31 1.15
N ALA A 47 10.73 5.71 0.32
CA ALA A 47 9.29 5.67 0.59
C ALA A 47 8.92 5.12 1.97
N PRO A 48 9.56 4.07 2.51
CA PRO A 48 9.32 3.61 3.88
C PRO A 48 9.55 4.71 4.94
N GLU A 49 10.65 5.46 4.82
CA GLU A 49 10.96 6.54 5.78
C GLU A 49 9.97 7.70 5.62
N LEU A 50 9.63 8.06 4.37
CA LEU A 50 8.63 9.09 4.08
C LEU A 50 7.26 8.73 4.65
N ALA A 51 6.82 7.49 4.51
CA ALA A 51 5.58 6.99 5.08
C ALA A 51 5.58 7.12 6.62
N ALA A 52 6.66 6.70 7.28
CA ALA A 52 6.80 6.82 8.73
C ALA A 52 6.72 8.28 9.21
N ILE A 53 7.33 9.22 8.48
CA ILE A 53 7.26 10.65 8.80
C ILE A 53 5.82 11.17 8.67
N LEU A 54 5.13 10.82 7.57
CA LEU A 54 3.77 11.26 7.32
C LEU A 54 2.82 10.75 8.41
N VAL A 55 2.89 9.46 8.74
CA VAL A 55 2.06 8.86 9.78
C VAL A 55 2.38 9.46 11.16
N ALA A 56 3.66 9.65 11.49
CA ALA A 56 4.06 10.33 12.73
C ALA A 56 3.56 11.78 12.81
N ALA A 57 3.33 12.43 11.66
CA ALA A 57 2.74 13.77 11.56
C ALA A 57 1.20 13.76 11.48
N GLY A 58 0.56 12.60 11.61
CA GLY A 58 -0.90 12.46 11.65
C GLY A 58 -1.56 12.08 10.33
N ALA A 59 -0.80 11.65 9.31
CA ALA A 59 -1.40 11.03 8.14
C ALA A 59 -2.09 9.71 8.54
N ASP A 60 -3.32 9.53 8.07
CA ASP A 60 -4.04 8.27 8.21
C ASP A 60 -3.49 7.23 7.22
N VAL A 61 -2.89 6.16 7.74
CA VAL A 61 -2.31 5.06 6.94
C VAL A 61 -3.36 4.33 6.10
N ASN A 62 -4.62 4.33 6.56
CA ASN A 62 -5.77 3.72 5.89
C ASN A 62 -6.61 4.73 5.13
N ALA A 63 -6.09 5.95 4.90
CA ALA A 63 -6.82 6.97 4.17
C ALA A 63 -7.27 6.44 2.81
N ARG A 64 -8.51 6.72 2.46
CA ARG A 64 -9.13 6.27 1.22
C ARG A 64 -8.88 7.20 0.05
N PHE A 65 -8.66 6.67 -1.13
CA PHE A 65 -8.57 7.42 -2.38
C PHE A 65 -9.90 8.14 -2.65
N GLY A 66 -9.84 9.43 -2.98
CA GLY A 66 -11.03 10.26 -3.14
C GLY A 66 -11.62 10.29 -4.55
N GLY A 67 -11.16 9.42 -5.45
CA GLY A 67 -11.62 9.38 -6.85
C GLY A 67 -12.89 8.54 -7.07
N PRO A 68 -13.41 8.50 -8.30
CA PRO A 68 -14.71 7.90 -8.60
C PRO A 68 -14.74 6.37 -8.76
N GLU A 69 -13.58 5.72 -8.88
CA GLU A 69 -13.49 4.32 -9.35
C GLU A 69 -13.38 3.32 -8.20
N HIS A 70 -12.42 3.53 -7.30
CA HIS A 70 -12.06 2.58 -6.25
C HIS A 70 -11.81 3.29 -4.92
N ASP A 71 -12.10 2.59 -3.82
CA ASP A 71 -11.95 3.11 -2.45
C ASP A 71 -10.61 2.66 -1.84
N GLU A 72 -9.57 2.70 -2.67
CA GLU A 72 -8.25 2.13 -2.39
C GLU A 72 -7.55 2.87 -1.26
N THR A 73 -6.72 2.11 -0.53
CA THR A 73 -5.80 2.63 0.48
C THR A 73 -4.38 2.65 -0.08
N PRO A 74 -3.42 3.33 0.57
CA PRO A 74 -2.00 3.26 0.18
C PRO A 74 -1.46 1.82 0.10
N LEU A 75 -2.00 0.90 0.92
CA LEU A 75 -1.59 -0.51 0.90
C LEU A 75 -2.02 -1.22 -0.39
N HIS A 76 -3.21 -0.93 -0.92
CA HIS A 76 -3.67 -1.46 -2.22
C HIS A 76 -2.69 -1.06 -3.34
N TRP A 77 -2.28 0.21 -3.35
CA TRP A 77 -1.36 0.74 -4.36
C TRP A 77 0.05 0.17 -4.24
N ALA A 78 0.58 0.04 -3.02
CA ALA A 78 1.88 -0.60 -2.79
C ALA A 78 1.86 -2.07 -3.25
N ALA A 79 0.76 -2.77 -3.00
CA ALA A 79 0.57 -4.16 -3.40
C ALA A 79 0.46 -4.33 -4.92
N SER A 80 -0.28 -3.46 -5.62
CA SER A 80 -0.43 -3.49 -7.09
C SER A 80 0.84 -3.07 -7.84
N ALA A 81 1.77 -2.39 -7.16
CA ALA A 81 3.08 -2.02 -7.69
C ALA A 81 4.22 -3.01 -7.36
N ASP A 82 3.94 -4.10 -6.64
CA ASP A 82 4.95 -5.03 -6.09
C ASP A 82 5.97 -4.36 -5.14
N ASP A 83 5.64 -3.19 -4.58
CA ASP A 83 6.53 -2.42 -3.71
C ASP A 83 6.55 -2.97 -2.28
N VAL A 84 7.20 -4.12 -2.11
CA VAL A 84 7.34 -4.83 -0.84
C VAL A 84 7.90 -3.95 0.28
N ALA A 85 8.81 -3.03 -0.03
CA ALA A 85 9.43 -2.17 0.97
C ALA A 85 8.43 -1.15 1.53
N LEU A 86 7.67 -0.48 0.67
CA LEU A 86 6.61 0.42 1.12
C LEU A 86 5.46 -0.34 1.76
N LEU A 87 5.08 -1.50 1.22
CA LEU A 87 4.07 -2.38 1.77
C LEU A 87 4.39 -2.74 3.23
N ASP A 88 5.59 -3.24 3.51
CA ASP A 88 6.01 -3.59 4.87
C ASP A 88 5.93 -2.39 5.80
N ALA A 89 6.40 -1.23 5.35
CA ALA A 89 6.34 -0.01 6.13
C ALA A 89 4.89 0.40 6.47
N LEU A 90 3.97 0.32 5.50
CA LEU A 90 2.56 0.63 5.73
C LEU A 90 1.94 -0.35 6.74
N VAL A 91 2.21 -1.66 6.63
CA VAL A 91 1.70 -2.65 7.59
C VAL A 91 2.30 -2.44 8.98
N ASP A 92 3.59 -2.16 9.09
CA ASP A 92 4.25 -1.83 10.36
C ASP A 92 3.69 -0.53 11.00
N LEU A 93 3.18 0.38 10.17
CA LEU A 93 2.50 1.62 10.59
C LEU A 93 1.00 1.41 10.90
N GLY A 94 0.48 0.18 10.79
CA GLY A 94 -0.90 -0.17 11.14
C GLY A 94 -1.89 -0.13 9.98
N ALA A 95 -1.42 -0.28 8.73
CA ALA A 95 -2.32 -0.50 7.60
C ALA A 95 -3.18 -1.75 7.82
N ASP A 96 -4.47 -1.64 7.54
CA ASP A 96 -5.43 -2.74 7.61
C ASP A 96 -5.27 -3.64 6.38
N LEU A 97 -4.81 -4.87 6.60
CA LEU A 97 -4.62 -5.89 5.57
C LEU A 97 -5.94 -6.28 4.89
N GLU A 98 -7.05 -6.16 5.61
CA GLU A 98 -8.38 -6.60 5.20
C GLU A 98 -9.26 -5.44 4.72
N ALA A 99 -8.68 -4.24 4.58
CA ALA A 99 -9.36 -3.11 3.99
C ALA A 99 -9.85 -3.47 2.59
N ARG A 100 -11.15 -3.28 2.35
CA ARG A 100 -11.77 -3.45 1.04
C ARG A 100 -11.81 -2.13 0.27
N GLY A 101 -11.95 -2.24 -1.04
CA GLY A 101 -11.98 -1.10 -1.95
C GLY A 101 -11.00 -1.20 -3.11
N GLY A 102 -10.25 -2.31 -3.21
CA GLY A 102 -9.29 -2.58 -4.27
C GLY A 102 -9.88 -2.67 -5.66
N THR A 103 -9.03 -2.46 -6.67
CA THR A 103 -9.43 -2.53 -8.08
C THR A 103 -9.93 -3.94 -8.47
N ILE A 104 -9.39 -4.98 -7.86
CA ILE A 104 -9.75 -6.37 -8.14
C ILE A 104 -10.89 -6.81 -7.23
N ALA A 105 -12.10 -6.87 -7.81
CA ALA A 105 -13.31 -7.36 -7.14
C ALA A 105 -13.68 -6.62 -5.84
N ASP A 106 -13.41 -5.30 -5.78
CA ASP A 106 -13.59 -4.48 -4.57
C ASP A 106 -12.80 -5.06 -3.37
N GLY A 107 -11.72 -5.76 -3.68
CA GLY A 107 -11.01 -6.66 -2.78
C GLY A 107 -10.04 -5.97 -1.84
N THR A 108 -9.22 -6.79 -1.20
CA THR A 108 -8.09 -6.40 -0.35
C THR A 108 -6.83 -6.12 -1.17
N ALA A 109 -5.80 -5.59 -0.51
CA ALA A 109 -4.47 -5.43 -1.13
C ALA A 109 -3.88 -6.76 -1.64
N LEU A 110 -4.20 -7.89 -1.02
CA LEU A 110 -3.78 -9.21 -1.49
C LEU A 110 -4.48 -9.61 -2.79
N GLU A 111 -5.77 -9.28 -2.91
CA GLU A 111 -6.56 -9.52 -4.13
C GLU A 111 -6.03 -8.68 -5.30
N ASP A 112 -5.64 -7.43 -5.05
CA ASP A 112 -4.96 -6.57 -6.05
C ASP A 112 -3.61 -7.15 -6.47
N ALA A 113 -2.74 -7.50 -5.51
CA ALA A 113 -1.45 -8.10 -5.82
C ALA A 113 -1.58 -9.36 -6.69
N VAL A 114 -2.52 -10.26 -6.37
CA VAL A 114 -2.77 -11.47 -7.16
C VAL A 114 -3.36 -11.15 -8.53
N GLY A 115 -4.28 -10.19 -8.62
CA GLY A 115 -4.90 -9.82 -9.89
C GLY A 115 -3.94 -9.14 -10.87
N TYR A 116 -2.94 -8.42 -10.36
CA TYR A 116 -1.86 -7.80 -11.14
C TYR A 116 -0.59 -8.65 -11.26
N GLU A 117 -0.60 -9.88 -10.75
CA GLU A 117 0.54 -10.81 -10.77
C GLU A 117 1.80 -10.29 -10.01
N GLN A 118 1.59 -9.47 -8.99
CA GLN A 118 2.62 -8.95 -8.09
C GLN A 118 2.92 -9.96 -6.98
N TRP A 119 3.64 -11.00 -7.36
CA TRP A 119 3.79 -12.18 -6.53
C TRP A 119 4.67 -11.97 -5.29
N ALA A 120 5.59 -11.00 -5.29
CA ALA A 120 6.40 -10.70 -4.13
C ALA A 120 5.55 -10.01 -3.05
N ALA A 121 4.74 -9.01 -3.44
CA ALA A 121 3.75 -8.39 -2.57
C ALA A 121 2.69 -9.38 -2.09
N ALA A 122 2.16 -10.24 -2.97
CA ALA A 122 1.17 -11.26 -2.58
C ALA A 122 1.73 -12.23 -1.54
N ALA A 123 2.92 -12.78 -1.78
CA ALA A 123 3.59 -13.65 -0.81
C ALA A 123 3.85 -12.92 0.51
N ARG A 124 4.29 -11.66 0.44
CA ARG A 124 4.56 -10.87 1.62
C ARG A 124 3.29 -10.60 2.44
N LEU A 125 2.18 -10.25 1.81
CA LEU A 125 0.90 -10.02 2.52
C LEU A 125 0.44 -11.28 3.26
N LEU A 126 0.60 -12.46 2.66
CA LEU A 126 0.32 -13.73 3.33
C LEU A 126 1.25 -13.99 4.52
N GLU A 127 2.55 -13.70 4.39
CA GLU A 127 3.50 -13.75 5.53
C GLU A 127 3.13 -12.77 6.65
N ARG A 128 2.57 -11.61 6.29
CA ARG A 128 2.07 -10.60 7.22
C ARG A 128 0.71 -10.96 7.84
N GLY A 129 0.09 -12.07 7.39
CA GLY A 129 -1.15 -12.61 7.96
C GLY A 129 -2.43 -12.19 7.24
N ALA A 130 -2.34 -11.68 6.01
CA ALA A 130 -3.53 -11.37 5.20
C ALA A 130 -4.32 -12.65 4.89
N VAL A 131 -5.65 -12.55 4.89
CA VAL A 131 -6.55 -13.67 4.62
C VAL A 131 -6.90 -13.70 3.14
N PRO A 132 -6.53 -14.75 2.38
CA PRO A 132 -6.88 -14.82 0.98
C PRO A 132 -8.37 -15.09 0.76
N ALA A 133 -8.92 -14.45 -0.28
CA ALA A 133 -10.24 -14.78 -0.77
C ALA A 133 -10.25 -16.18 -1.42
N PRO A 134 -11.39 -16.90 -1.41
CA PRO A 134 -11.47 -18.27 -1.94
C PRO A 134 -11.04 -18.42 -3.41
N TRP A 135 -11.18 -17.37 -4.22
CA TRP A 135 -10.81 -17.41 -5.63
C TRP A 135 -9.30 -17.31 -5.87
N ILE A 136 -8.52 -16.89 -4.88
CA ILE A 136 -7.06 -16.76 -4.99
C ILE A 136 -6.42 -18.14 -5.19
N GLU A 137 -6.91 -19.19 -4.53
CA GLU A 137 -6.34 -20.54 -4.63
C GLU A 137 -6.17 -21.01 -6.09
N GLY A 138 -7.19 -20.77 -6.93
CA GLY A 138 -7.15 -21.14 -8.34
C GLY A 138 -6.16 -20.33 -9.19
N ARG A 139 -5.93 -19.06 -8.87
CA ARG A 139 -4.95 -18.21 -9.58
C ARG A 139 -3.53 -18.36 -9.05
N ALA A 140 -3.38 -18.52 -7.74
CA ALA A 140 -2.13 -18.72 -7.05
C ALA A 140 -1.48 -20.06 -7.38
N ALA A 141 -2.25 -21.03 -7.90
CA ALA A 141 -1.78 -22.36 -8.27
C ALA A 141 -0.62 -22.38 -9.29
N GLY A 142 -0.34 -21.26 -9.95
CA GLY A 142 0.79 -21.10 -10.88
C GLY A 142 2.09 -20.56 -10.26
N HIS A 143 2.09 -20.03 -9.03
CA HIS A 143 3.25 -19.32 -8.47
C HIS A 143 3.83 -19.99 -7.19
N PRO A 144 5.12 -20.42 -7.18
CA PRO A 144 5.69 -21.24 -6.11
C PRO A 144 5.59 -20.64 -4.69
N SER A 145 5.79 -19.34 -4.56
CA SER A 145 5.80 -18.67 -3.24
C SER A 145 4.42 -18.58 -2.60
N VAL A 146 3.35 -18.50 -3.41
CA VAL A 146 1.96 -18.46 -2.91
C VAL A 146 1.43 -19.89 -2.72
N LEU A 147 1.82 -20.82 -3.59
CA LEU A 147 1.54 -22.25 -3.44
C LEU A 147 2.07 -22.84 -2.13
N ALA A 148 3.27 -22.43 -1.71
CA ALA A 148 3.85 -22.89 -0.45
C ALA A 148 2.96 -22.52 0.75
N TRP A 149 2.37 -21.31 0.73
CA TRP A 149 1.39 -20.90 1.73
C TRP A 149 0.13 -21.78 1.67
N VAL A 150 -0.51 -21.93 0.49
CA VAL A 150 -1.73 -22.75 0.32
C VAL A 150 -1.53 -24.18 0.84
N SER A 151 -0.36 -24.75 0.56
CA SER A 151 0.00 -26.11 0.97
C SER A 151 0.19 -26.25 2.49
N SER A 152 0.57 -25.18 3.18
CA SER A 152 0.80 -25.17 4.64
C SER A 152 -0.45 -24.91 5.47
N TYR A 153 -1.49 -24.31 4.89
CA TYR A 153 -2.74 -23.92 5.57
C TYR A 153 -3.90 -24.91 5.36
N SER A 154 -3.75 -25.84 4.42
CA SER A 154 -4.77 -26.86 4.07
C SER A 154 -4.65 -28.17 4.88
N GLY A 155 -3.84 -28.17 5.94
CA GLY A 155 -3.47 -29.37 6.73
C GLY A 155 -3.97 -29.34 8.17
#